data_AF-A0ABD0QJ47-F1
#
_entry.id   AF-A0ABD0QJ47-F1
#
_cell.length_a   1.000
_cell.length_b   1.000
_cell.length_c   1.000
_cell.angle_alpha   90.00
_cell.angle_beta   90.00
_cell.angle_gamma   90.00
#
_symmetry.space_group_name_H-M   'P 1'
#
loop_
_entity.id
_entity.type
_entity.pdbx_description
1 polymer ?
#
loop_
_entity_poly.entity_id
_entity_poly.type
_entity_poly.pdbx_seq_one_letter_code
_entity_poly.pdbx_strand_id
1 'polypeptide(L)'
;MWFQQRLKGLPGLLSSSWARRVVVGLLLFLIFYWYLSSDGLLKALSMSRESGGAAGVCLQTDLHRWVSLVDRGEGVVLTPQTKENIPFVVGNGHFLVDVDSNKLWVASSSQPGSAPVHQTDYSPIARLQVPGTRLEARGMMLWYRKGSVLSTRCILTATSQSSRDCVIIREEFVAHRSRPNVYLQRIHISNPTDRPVSIDVATESVSFRSTMEKMEEKEFVLSSGRVLTEKKDTVLVAVATKRLSTKIQVSAKSEYSENLVSVIHTSEPTEAGKLDETLGKLREGVKREMVDVLRANVDELMQEHQQAWVDLFISGKFIVHSLT
;
A
#
# COMPACT_ATOMS: atom_id res chain seq x y z
N MET A 1 -16.04 23.70 -59.11
CA MET A 1 -16.78 23.12 -60.25
C MET A 1 -16.35 21.69 -60.63
N TRP A 2 -15.26 21.12 -60.08
CA TRP A 2 -14.80 19.76 -60.42
C TRP A 2 -15.59 18.61 -59.74
N PHE A 3 -16.16 18.84 -58.56
CA PHE A 3 -16.84 17.77 -57.79
C PHE A 3 -18.30 17.53 -58.20
N GLN A 4 -19.00 18.55 -58.72
CA GLN A 4 -20.40 18.43 -59.14
C GLN A 4 -20.57 17.73 -60.50
N GLN A 5 -19.49 17.55 -61.28
CA GLN A 5 -19.54 16.83 -62.54
C GLN A 5 -19.30 15.32 -62.39
N ARG A 6 -18.65 14.85 -61.29
CA ARG A 6 -18.49 13.40 -61.03
C ARG A 6 -19.70 12.74 -60.38
N LEU A 7 -20.62 13.51 -59.79
CA LEU A 7 -21.85 12.98 -59.19
C LEU A 7 -23.04 12.88 -60.17
N LYS A 8 -22.94 13.47 -61.37
CA LYS A 8 -23.99 13.39 -62.41
C LYS A 8 -23.88 12.15 -63.32
N GLY A 9 -22.81 11.36 -63.19
CA GLY A 9 -22.55 10.15 -63.98
C GLY A 9 -22.99 8.82 -63.34
N LEU A 10 -23.82 8.85 -62.30
CA LEU A 10 -24.34 7.64 -61.66
C LEU A 10 -25.88 7.52 -61.69
N PRO A 11 -26.59 7.72 -62.81
CA PRO A 11 -27.96 7.25 -62.92
C PRO A 11 -27.90 5.73 -63.22
N GLY A 12 -28.06 4.88 -62.20
CA GLY A 12 -28.50 3.50 -62.43
C GLY A 12 -27.74 2.35 -61.77
N LEU A 13 -26.72 2.54 -60.93
CA LEU A 13 -26.02 1.41 -60.28
C LEU A 13 -26.77 0.76 -59.09
N LEU A 14 -27.98 1.21 -58.76
CA LEU A 14 -28.90 0.53 -57.83
C LEU A 14 -30.27 0.29 -58.47
N SER A 15 -30.27 -0.22 -59.71
CA SER A 15 -31.48 -0.65 -60.44
C SER A 15 -32.13 -1.92 -59.87
N SER A 16 -31.47 -2.61 -58.93
CA SER A 16 -32.00 -3.81 -58.31
C SER A 16 -32.35 -3.54 -56.85
N SER A 17 -33.61 -3.79 -56.47
CA SER A 17 -34.08 -3.77 -55.08
C SER A 17 -33.23 -4.65 -54.16
N TRP A 18 -32.59 -5.67 -54.73
CA TRP A 18 -31.66 -6.56 -54.05
C TRP A 18 -30.37 -5.86 -53.61
N ALA A 19 -29.77 -5.04 -54.48
CA ALA A 19 -28.54 -4.30 -54.14
C ALA A 19 -28.76 -3.32 -52.98
N ARG A 20 -29.95 -2.69 -52.91
CA ARG A 20 -30.31 -1.83 -51.77
C ARG A 20 -30.46 -2.63 -50.47
N ARG A 21 -31.08 -3.81 -50.52
CA ARG A 21 -31.21 -4.69 -49.35
C ARG A 21 -29.85 -5.19 -48.86
N VAL A 22 -28.94 -5.52 -49.77
CA VAL A 22 -27.57 -5.93 -49.44
C VAL A 22 -26.80 -4.80 -48.78
N VAL A 23 -26.85 -3.58 -49.33
CA VAL A 23 -26.17 -2.41 -48.74
C VAL A 23 -26.74 -2.07 -47.35
N VAL A 24 -28.06 -2.13 -47.17
CA VAL A 24 -28.68 -1.92 -45.85
C VAL A 24 -28.29 -3.02 -44.87
N GLY A 25 -28.27 -4.28 -45.31
CA GLY A 25 -27.80 -5.40 -44.50
C GLY A 25 -26.33 -5.25 -44.08
N LEU A 26 -25.47 -4.78 -44.98
CA LEU A 26 -24.05 -4.57 -44.73
C LEU A 26 -23.81 -3.38 -43.79
N LEU A 27 -24.59 -2.30 -43.91
CA LEU A 27 -24.60 -1.19 -42.96
C LEU A 27 -25.07 -1.63 -41.56
N LEU A 28 -26.15 -2.39 -41.46
CA LEU A 28 -26.62 -2.95 -40.19
C LEU A 28 -25.57 -3.89 -39.58
N PHE A 29 -24.93 -4.72 -40.39
CA PHE A 29 -23.85 -5.60 -39.95
C PHE A 29 -22.65 -4.80 -39.42
N LEU A 30 -22.26 -3.71 -40.08
CA LEU A 30 -21.19 -2.83 -39.60
C LEU A 30 -21.56 -2.09 -38.31
N ILE A 31 -22.82 -1.67 -38.14
CA ILE A 31 -23.31 -1.06 -36.89
C ILE A 31 -23.27 -2.08 -35.76
N PHE A 32 -23.77 -3.31 -36.00
CA PHE A 32 -23.69 -4.39 -35.02
C PHE A 32 -22.24 -4.74 -34.70
N TYR A 33 -21.39 -4.93 -35.70
CA TYR A 33 -19.97 -5.19 -35.53
C TYR A 33 -19.29 -4.08 -34.74
N TRP A 34 -19.59 -2.81 -34.99
CA TRP A 34 -19.04 -1.69 -34.23
C TRP A 34 -19.54 -1.66 -32.79
N TYR A 35 -20.81 -1.96 -32.53
CA TYR A 35 -21.33 -2.08 -31.15
C TYR A 35 -20.76 -3.29 -30.40
N LEU A 36 -20.61 -4.44 -31.07
CA LEU A 36 -20.04 -5.67 -30.52
C LEU A 36 -18.51 -5.61 -30.36
N SER A 37 -17.82 -4.89 -31.24
CA SER A 37 -16.36 -4.69 -31.23
C SER A 37 -15.95 -3.44 -30.43
N SER A 38 -16.87 -2.52 -30.14
CA SER A 38 -16.60 -1.48 -29.15
C SER A 38 -16.36 -2.17 -27.82
N ASP A 39 -15.26 -1.81 -27.16
CA ASP A 39 -14.73 -2.45 -25.95
C ASP A 39 -15.73 -2.67 -24.81
N GLY A 40 -16.97 -2.14 -24.89
CA GLY A 40 -18.02 -2.31 -23.88
C GLY A 40 -18.51 -3.75 -23.71
N LEU A 41 -18.73 -4.50 -24.78
CA LEU A 41 -19.29 -5.87 -24.67
C LEU A 41 -18.22 -6.92 -24.35
N LEU A 42 -17.00 -6.73 -24.87
CA LEU A 42 -15.83 -7.54 -24.50
C LEU A 42 -15.35 -7.21 -23.07
N LYS A 43 -15.49 -5.97 -22.57
CA LYS A 43 -15.31 -5.68 -21.14
C LYS A 43 -16.37 -6.33 -20.26
N ALA A 44 -17.63 -6.35 -20.69
CA ALA A 44 -18.71 -7.02 -19.95
C ALA A 44 -18.49 -8.55 -19.85
N LEU A 45 -17.96 -9.17 -20.92
CA LEU A 45 -17.56 -10.58 -20.91
C LEU A 45 -16.18 -10.82 -20.25
N SER A 46 -15.30 -9.82 -20.17
CA SER A 46 -14.03 -9.93 -19.42
C SER A 46 -14.20 -9.70 -17.93
N MET A 47 -15.34 -9.18 -17.46
CA MET A 47 -15.64 -9.07 -16.03
C MET A 47 -15.76 -10.44 -15.34
N SER A 48 -15.95 -11.55 -16.08
CA SER A 48 -16.11 -12.87 -15.48
C SER A 48 -14.82 -13.69 -15.38
N ARG A 49 -13.66 -13.16 -15.79
CA ARG A 49 -12.37 -13.82 -15.57
C ARG A 49 -11.57 -13.03 -14.54
N GLU A 50 -12.11 -12.97 -13.33
CA GLU A 50 -11.43 -12.37 -12.17
C GLU A 50 -10.06 -13.03 -12.01
N SER A 51 -9.01 -12.26 -12.24
CA SER A 51 -7.64 -12.71 -12.01
C SER A 51 -7.47 -13.02 -10.52
N GLY A 52 -7.33 -14.31 -10.18
CA GLY A 52 -7.13 -14.77 -8.79
C GLY A 52 -8.18 -15.74 -8.26
N GLY A 53 -9.18 -16.13 -9.05
CA GLY A 53 -10.18 -17.13 -8.65
C GLY A 53 -10.97 -16.69 -7.41
N ALA A 54 -11.34 -17.64 -6.53
CA ALA A 54 -12.16 -17.34 -5.35
C ALA A 54 -11.49 -16.34 -4.36
N ALA A 55 -10.16 -16.28 -4.30
CA ALA A 55 -9.45 -15.26 -3.51
C ALA A 55 -9.58 -13.88 -4.16
N GLY A 56 -9.58 -13.81 -5.49
CA GLY A 56 -9.84 -12.60 -6.26
C GLY A 56 -11.25 -12.04 -6.03
N VAL A 57 -12.28 -12.89 -6.03
CA VAL A 57 -13.67 -12.50 -5.69
C VAL A 57 -13.75 -11.88 -4.29
N CYS A 58 -13.11 -12.53 -3.30
CA CYS A 58 -13.07 -12.03 -1.94
C CYS A 58 -12.40 -10.66 -1.87
N LEU A 59 -11.27 -10.51 -2.57
CA LEU A 59 -10.56 -9.24 -2.63
C LEU A 59 -11.45 -8.14 -3.23
N GLN A 60 -12.10 -8.37 -4.37
CA GLN A 60 -12.99 -7.38 -4.99
C GLN A 60 -14.13 -6.94 -4.05
N THR A 61 -14.64 -7.87 -3.25
CA THR A 61 -15.65 -7.56 -2.23
C THR A 61 -15.09 -6.68 -1.13
N ASP A 62 -13.86 -6.92 -0.67
CA ASP A 62 -13.22 -6.06 0.34
C ASP A 62 -12.86 -4.68 -0.22
N LEU A 63 -12.36 -4.63 -1.46
CA LEU A 63 -11.94 -3.40 -2.13
C LEU A 63 -13.11 -2.45 -2.41
N HIS A 64 -14.36 -2.93 -2.40
CA HIS A 64 -15.55 -2.09 -2.60
C HIS A 64 -15.61 -0.89 -1.64
N ARG A 65 -15.05 -1.03 -0.42
CA ARG A 65 -14.97 0.07 0.55
C ARG A 65 -14.08 1.23 0.09
N TRP A 66 -13.15 0.99 -0.84
CA TRP A 66 -12.24 2.00 -1.38
C TRP A 66 -12.81 2.73 -2.60
N VAL A 67 -13.81 2.15 -3.29
CA VAL A 67 -14.39 2.72 -4.52
C VAL A 67 -14.81 4.16 -4.32
N SER A 68 -15.60 4.45 -3.29
CA SER A 68 -16.04 5.82 -2.99
C SER A 68 -14.90 6.80 -2.67
N LEU A 69 -13.74 6.32 -2.20
CA LEU A 69 -12.57 7.15 -1.90
C LEU A 69 -11.82 7.47 -3.19
N VAL A 70 -11.64 6.46 -4.05
CA VAL A 70 -10.99 6.61 -5.36
C VAL A 70 -11.81 7.49 -6.29
N ASP A 71 -13.13 7.31 -6.32
CA ASP A 71 -14.04 8.13 -7.13
C ASP A 71 -13.99 9.62 -6.74
N ARG A 72 -13.67 9.91 -5.47
CA ARG A 72 -13.43 11.27 -4.97
C ARG A 72 -12.01 11.78 -5.21
N GLY A 73 -11.15 10.98 -5.84
CA GLY A 73 -9.73 11.30 -6.06
C GLY A 73 -8.89 11.28 -4.78
N GLU A 74 -9.35 10.63 -3.70
CA GLU A 74 -8.63 10.59 -2.43
C GLU A 74 -7.48 9.56 -2.40
N GLY A 75 -7.37 8.72 -3.43
CA GLY A 75 -6.32 7.72 -3.51
C GLY A 75 -6.27 6.97 -4.83
N VAL A 76 -5.22 6.17 -4.97
CA VAL A 76 -5.04 5.27 -6.12
C VAL A 76 -4.93 3.84 -5.62
N VAL A 77 -5.57 2.92 -6.33
CA VAL A 77 -5.61 1.49 -6.00
C VAL A 77 -4.78 0.71 -7.00
N LEU A 78 -3.92 -0.16 -6.50
CA LEU A 78 -3.25 -1.20 -7.27
C LEU A 78 -3.95 -2.53 -7.01
N THR A 79 -4.44 -3.13 -8.08
CA THR A 79 -4.97 -4.49 -8.08
C THR A 79 -4.12 -5.37 -9.01
N PRO A 80 -4.26 -6.71 -8.96
CA PRO A 80 -3.55 -7.60 -9.88
C PRO A 80 -3.85 -7.33 -11.37
N GLN A 81 -4.90 -6.57 -11.69
CA GLN A 81 -5.26 -6.19 -13.06
C GLN A 81 -4.60 -4.89 -13.53
N THR A 82 -4.01 -4.12 -12.61
CA THR A 82 -3.43 -2.81 -12.90
C THR A 82 -2.04 -3.00 -13.51
N LYS A 83 -1.78 -2.38 -14.67
CA LYS A 83 -0.49 -2.50 -15.38
C LYS A 83 0.55 -1.45 -14.96
N GLU A 84 0.12 -0.43 -14.23
CA GLU A 84 0.99 0.67 -13.81
C GLU A 84 1.81 0.29 -12.59
N ASN A 85 3.10 0.64 -12.62
CA ASN A 85 4.01 0.42 -11.51
C ASN A 85 4.04 1.69 -10.64
N ILE A 86 3.14 1.74 -9.65
CA ILE A 86 3.03 2.87 -8.71
C ILE A 86 3.73 2.46 -7.42
N PRO A 87 4.72 3.23 -6.92
CA PRO A 87 5.39 2.91 -5.68
C PRO A 87 4.46 3.16 -4.49
N PHE A 88 4.27 2.15 -3.64
CA PHE A 88 3.54 2.27 -2.40
C PHE A 88 4.50 2.55 -1.24
N VAL A 89 4.65 3.83 -0.95
CA VAL A 89 5.58 4.32 0.07
C VAL A 89 4.86 5.19 1.09
N VAL A 90 5.32 5.16 2.34
CA VAL A 90 4.92 6.13 3.37
C VAL A 90 6.14 6.84 3.90
N GLY A 91 6.07 8.15 4.09
CA GLY A 91 7.19 8.94 4.59
C GLY A 91 6.73 10.27 5.17
N ASN A 92 7.55 10.81 6.08
CA ASN A 92 7.27 12.06 6.80
C ASN A 92 8.40 13.10 6.67
N GLY A 93 9.37 12.85 5.78
CA GLY A 93 10.54 13.71 5.58
C GLY A 93 11.76 13.34 6.43
N HIS A 94 11.60 12.50 7.46
CA HIS A 94 12.70 11.97 8.28
C HIS A 94 13.06 10.54 7.87
N PHE A 95 12.05 9.75 7.55
CA PHE A 95 12.22 8.43 6.98
C PHE A 95 11.14 8.14 5.93
N LEU A 96 11.39 7.09 5.15
CA LEU A 96 10.46 6.53 4.19
C LEU A 96 10.47 5.01 4.32
N VAL A 97 9.28 4.41 4.31
CA VAL A 97 9.09 2.96 4.27
C VAL A 97 8.50 2.61 2.92
N ASP A 98 9.23 1.79 2.18
CA ASP A 98 8.71 1.12 0.99
C ASP A 98 7.96 -0.14 1.43
N VAL A 99 6.65 -0.11 1.19
CA VAL A 99 5.72 -1.15 1.64
C VAL A 99 5.89 -2.44 0.85
N ASP A 100 6.30 -2.35 -0.42
CA ASP A 100 6.43 -3.51 -1.30
C ASP A 100 7.75 -4.24 -1.06
N SER A 101 8.86 -3.49 -0.97
CA SER A 101 10.18 -4.10 -0.72
C SER A 101 10.49 -4.33 0.76
N ASN A 102 9.65 -3.80 1.67
CA ASN A 102 9.89 -3.78 3.12
C ASN A 102 11.27 -3.19 3.45
N LYS A 103 11.56 -2.02 2.88
CA LYS A 103 12.83 -1.31 3.06
C LYS A 103 12.61 0.02 3.75
N LEU A 104 13.42 0.28 4.76
CA LEU A 104 13.51 1.57 5.43
C LEU A 104 14.58 2.43 4.77
N TRP A 105 14.21 3.65 4.41
CA TRP A 105 15.08 4.73 3.97
C TRP A 105 15.09 5.81 5.04
N VAL A 106 16.26 6.37 5.33
CA VAL A 106 16.41 7.37 6.40
C VAL A 106 17.12 8.62 5.90
N ALA A 107 16.70 9.78 6.39
CA ALA A 107 17.41 11.02 6.19
C ALA A 107 18.62 11.10 7.14
N SER A 108 19.72 11.62 6.62
CA SER A 108 20.96 11.89 7.39
C SER A 108 20.93 13.24 8.11
N SER A 109 19.82 13.99 8.05
CA SER A 109 19.64 15.25 8.78
C SER A 109 18.29 15.29 9.49
N SER A 110 18.27 16.05 10.58
CA SER A 110 17.05 16.39 11.30
C SER A 110 16.20 17.44 10.56
N GLN A 111 16.74 18.15 9.56
CA GLN A 111 16.01 19.10 8.75
C GLN A 111 15.36 18.42 7.53
N PRO A 112 14.02 18.48 7.37
CA PRO A 112 13.34 17.89 6.22
C PRO A 112 13.78 18.53 4.89
N GLY A 113 14.09 17.70 3.89
CA GLY A 113 14.28 18.13 2.50
C GLY A 113 15.65 18.71 2.12
N SER A 114 16.62 18.75 3.03
CA SER A 114 17.95 19.31 2.78
C SER A 114 19.08 18.26 2.71
N ALA A 115 18.80 16.99 3.04
CA ALA A 115 19.82 15.96 3.20
C ALA A 115 19.59 14.71 2.32
N PRO A 116 20.67 14.00 1.93
CA PRO A 116 20.54 12.75 1.21
C PRO A 116 19.83 11.70 2.07
N VAL A 117 18.99 10.90 1.40
CA VAL A 117 18.33 9.73 1.97
C VAL A 117 19.13 8.48 1.68
N HIS A 118 19.20 7.59 2.66
CA HIS A 118 19.99 6.36 2.56
C HIS A 118 19.11 5.15 2.82
N GLN A 119 19.16 4.18 1.90
CA GLN A 119 18.51 2.89 2.10
C GLN A 119 19.23 2.13 3.21
N THR A 120 18.46 1.53 4.11
CA THR A 120 18.94 0.65 5.16
C THR A 120 18.56 -0.80 4.84
N ASP A 121 19.21 -1.73 5.52
CA ASP A 121 18.82 -3.15 5.49
C ASP A 121 17.76 -3.51 6.54
N TYR A 122 17.29 -2.54 7.32
CA TYR A 122 16.23 -2.76 8.29
C TYR A 122 14.91 -3.02 7.58
N SER A 123 14.16 -4.00 8.09
CA SER A 123 12.83 -4.40 7.61
C SER A 123 11.77 -3.93 8.62
N PRO A 124 11.13 -2.76 8.42
CA PRO A 124 10.22 -2.17 9.40
C PRO A 124 8.84 -2.83 9.48
N ILE A 125 8.44 -3.59 8.46
CA ILE A 125 7.11 -4.23 8.41
C ILE A 125 7.20 -5.65 8.96
N ALA A 126 6.31 -5.97 9.90
CA ALA A 126 6.04 -7.34 10.31
C ALA A 126 5.30 -8.08 9.19
N ARG A 127 5.94 -9.08 8.58
CA ARG A 127 5.33 -9.88 7.52
C ARG A 127 4.46 -10.97 8.13
N LEU A 128 3.20 -11.01 7.72
CA LEU A 128 2.23 -12.00 8.16
C LEU A 128 2.09 -13.10 7.09
N GLN A 129 2.36 -14.34 7.48
CA GLN A 129 2.28 -15.52 6.62
C GLN A 129 1.22 -16.48 7.17
N VAL A 130 0.34 -16.96 6.31
CA VAL A 130 -0.69 -17.94 6.70
C VAL A 130 -0.24 -19.32 6.20
N PRO A 131 0.13 -20.25 7.09
CA PRO A 131 0.51 -21.60 6.68
C PRO A 131 -0.63 -22.31 5.94
N GLY A 132 -0.29 -23.08 4.90
CA GLY A 132 -1.29 -23.78 4.09
C GLY A 132 -2.10 -22.87 3.18
N THR A 133 -1.58 -21.69 2.84
CA THR A 133 -2.12 -20.81 1.79
C THR A 133 -2.16 -21.55 0.45
N ARG A 134 -3.33 -21.59 -0.18
CA ARG A 134 -3.53 -22.19 -1.50
C ARG A 134 -3.63 -21.14 -2.59
N LEU A 135 -4.44 -20.11 -2.34
CA LEU A 135 -4.62 -18.97 -3.23
C LEU A 135 -4.56 -17.70 -2.39
N GLU A 136 -3.88 -16.68 -2.91
CA GLU A 136 -3.78 -15.36 -2.30
C GLU A 136 -4.04 -14.30 -3.37
N ALA A 137 -4.85 -13.32 -3.03
CA ALA A 137 -5.05 -12.11 -3.83
C ALA A 137 -4.75 -10.90 -2.95
N ARG A 138 -3.98 -9.95 -3.48
CA ARG A 138 -3.57 -8.72 -2.78
C ARG A 138 -4.04 -7.50 -3.56
N GLY A 139 -4.54 -6.50 -2.84
CA GLY A 139 -4.80 -5.16 -3.35
C GLY A 139 -4.19 -4.12 -2.42
N MET A 140 -3.76 -3.01 -2.98
CA MET A 140 -3.16 -1.91 -2.23
C MET A 140 -3.81 -0.58 -2.60
N MET A 141 -3.83 0.35 -1.66
CA MET A 141 -4.32 1.70 -1.89
C MET A 141 -3.38 2.71 -1.25
N LEU A 142 -3.02 3.74 -2.00
CA LEU A 142 -2.36 4.92 -1.49
C LEU A 142 -3.45 5.94 -1.16
N TRP A 143 -3.64 6.27 0.11
CA TRP A 143 -4.68 7.20 0.55
C TRP A 143 -4.07 8.57 0.82
N TYR A 144 -4.17 9.47 -0.16
CA TYR A 144 -3.54 10.78 -0.12
C TYR A 144 -4.00 11.59 1.09
N ARG A 145 -5.32 11.71 1.26
CA ARG A 145 -5.91 12.57 2.30
C ARG A 145 -5.59 12.11 3.72
N LYS A 146 -5.45 10.79 3.90
CA LYS A 146 -5.11 10.18 5.19
C LYS A 146 -3.61 10.09 5.41
N GLY A 147 -2.81 10.12 4.34
CA GLY A 147 -1.35 9.99 4.42
C GLY A 147 -0.87 8.58 4.73
N SER A 148 -1.63 7.57 4.31
CA SER A 148 -1.35 6.17 4.62
C SER A 148 -1.40 5.27 3.38
N VAL A 149 -0.75 4.11 3.49
CA VAL A 149 -0.90 3.02 2.52
C VAL A 149 -1.71 1.91 3.16
N LEU A 150 -2.73 1.44 2.45
CA LEU A 150 -3.52 0.28 2.83
C LEU A 150 -3.11 -0.93 1.99
N SER A 151 -3.08 -2.10 2.61
CA SER A 151 -2.93 -3.39 1.93
C SER A 151 -4.02 -4.34 2.42
N THR A 152 -4.79 -4.89 1.51
CA THR A 152 -5.72 -6.00 1.78
C THR A 152 -5.17 -7.26 1.12
N ARG A 153 -5.10 -8.35 1.88
CA ARG A 153 -4.80 -9.69 1.37
C ARG A 153 -5.95 -10.63 1.70
N CYS A 154 -6.44 -11.32 0.69
CA CYS A 154 -7.49 -12.31 0.78
C CYS A 154 -6.86 -13.68 0.52
N ILE A 155 -6.87 -14.53 1.54
CA ILE A 155 -6.18 -15.81 1.57
C ILE A 155 -7.19 -16.95 1.68
N LEU A 156 -7.14 -17.88 0.74
CA LEU A 156 -7.85 -19.16 0.83
C LEU A 156 -6.89 -20.23 1.34
N THR A 157 -7.25 -20.82 2.47
CA THR A 157 -6.51 -21.94 3.06
C THR A 157 -6.93 -23.25 2.37
N ALA A 158 -6.12 -24.30 2.52
CA ALA A 158 -6.36 -25.61 1.90
C ALA A 158 -7.75 -26.20 2.23
N THR A 159 -8.34 -25.83 3.36
CA THR A 159 -9.66 -26.31 3.81
C THR A 159 -10.83 -25.52 3.24
N SER A 160 -10.60 -24.35 2.66
CA SER A 160 -11.66 -23.45 2.17
C SER A 160 -11.89 -23.63 0.67
N GLN A 161 -13.15 -23.83 0.29
CA GLN A 161 -13.55 -24.03 -1.11
C GLN A 161 -14.33 -22.86 -1.70
N SER A 162 -14.78 -21.91 -0.87
CA SER A 162 -15.62 -20.78 -1.29
C SER A 162 -14.91 -19.44 -1.05
N SER A 163 -15.28 -18.42 -1.83
CA SER A 163 -14.82 -17.05 -1.62
C SER A 163 -15.29 -16.41 -0.31
N ARG A 164 -16.31 -17.01 0.33
CA ARG A 164 -16.86 -16.55 1.63
C ARG A 164 -16.04 -17.02 2.82
N ASP A 165 -15.24 -18.08 2.65
CA ASP A 165 -14.40 -18.68 3.69
C ASP A 165 -12.94 -18.21 3.58
N CYS A 166 -12.75 -16.98 3.12
CA CYS A 166 -11.44 -16.39 2.87
C CYS A 166 -10.98 -15.58 4.10
N VAL A 167 -9.78 -15.84 4.57
CA VAL A 167 -9.16 -15.06 5.65
C VAL A 167 -8.71 -13.72 5.06
N ILE A 168 -9.13 -12.62 5.68
CA ILE A 168 -8.83 -11.27 5.20
C ILE A 168 -7.83 -10.63 6.16
N ILE A 169 -6.66 -10.24 5.64
CA ILE A 169 -5.64 -9.49 6.37
C ILE A 169 -5.61 -8.08 5.80
N ARG A 170 -5.89 -7.08 6.65
CA ARG A 170 -5.89 -5.66 6.32
C ARG A 170 -4.76 -5.01 7.11
N GLU A 171 -3.89 -4.30 6.39
CA GLU A 171 -2.73 -3.63 6.96
C GLU A 171 -2.79 -2.15 6.57
N GLU A 172 -2.55 -1.26 7.52
CA GLU A 172 -2.41 0.17 7.30
C GLU A 172 -1.03 0.61 7.76
N PHE A 173 -0.26 1.21 6.85
CA PHE A 173 1.10 1.68 7.08
C PHE A 173 1.12 3.20 7.15
N VAL A 174 1.82 3.74 8.15
CA VAL A 174 1.84 5.17 8.43
C VAL A 174 3.22 5.60 8.91
N ALA A 175 3.80 6.60 8.24
CA ALA A 175 4.86 7.42 8.81
C ALA A 175 4.21 8.62 9.51
N HIS A 176 4.31 8.71 10.83
CA HIS A 176 3.58 9.71 11.60
C HIS A 176 4.05 11.12 11.23
N ARG A 177 3.11 12.06 11.05
CA ARG A 177 3.42 13.36 10.49
C ARG A 177 3.93 14.35 11.56
N SER A 178 3.25 14.40 12.69
CA SER A 178 3.59 15.30 13.81
C SER A 178 4.67 14.74 14.75
N ARG A 179 5.05 13.48 14.57
CA ARG A 179 5.99 12.75 15.42
C ARG A 179 7.04 12.14 14.49
N PRO A 180 8.19 12.81 14.29
CA PRO A 180 9.09 12.56 13.17
C PRO A 180 9.70 11.16 13.17
N ASN A 181 9.80 10.53 14.34
CA ASN A 181 10.46 9.24 14.50
C ASN A 181 9.47 8.06 14.55
N VAL A 182 8.16 8.31 14.52
CA VAL A 182 7.15 7.28 14.79
C VAL A 182 6.63 6.65 13.50
N TYR A 183 6.74 5.33 13.42
CA TYR A 183 6.15 4.49 12.39
C TYR A 183 5.08 3.57 12.98
N LEU A 184 3.98 3.37 12.23
CA LEU A 184 2.86 2.52 12.63
C LEU A 184 2.51 1.53 11.51
N GLN A 185 2.30 0.27 11.89
CA GLN A 185 1.61 -0.73 11.08
C GLN A 185 0.42 -1.26 11.88
N ARG A 186 -0.79 -0.96 11.42
CA ARG A 186 -2.03 -1.44 12.03
C ARG A 186 -2.48 -2.69 11.30
N ILE A 187 -2.61 -3.79 12.03
CA ILE A 187 -2.95 -5.10 11.51
C ILE A 187 -4.36 -5.44 11.96
N HIS A 188 -5.21 -5.80 11.01
CA HIS A 188 -6.55 -6.29 11.29
C HIS A 188 -6.80 -7.56 10.47
N ILE A 189 -7.20 -8.62 11.16
CA ILE A 189 -7.38 -9.95 10.58
C ILE A 189 -8.82 -10.39 10.85
N SER A 190 -9.55 -10.75 9.80
CA SER A 190 -10.89 -11.32 9.90
C SER A 190 -10.85 -12.79 9.46
N ASN A 191 -11.30 -13.68 10.35
CA ASN A 191 -11.41 -15.11 10.08
C ASN A 191 -12.90 -15.51 10.01
N PRO A 192 -13.51 -15.51 8.81
CA PRO A 192 -14.89 -15.92 8.63
C PRO A 192 -15.05 -17.45 8.58
N THR A 193 -13.99 -18.24 8.74
CA THR A 193 -14.07 -19.70 8.64
C THR A 193 -14.60 -20.34 9.93
N ASP A 194 -15.00 -21.60 9.85
CA ASP A 194 -15.44 -22.39 11.02
C ASP A 194 -14.27 -22.96 11.85
N ARG A 195 -13.02 -22.63 11.50
CA ARG A 195 -11.81 -23.17 12.14
C ARG A 195 -10.89 -22.03 12.58
N PRO A 196 -10.11 -22.22 13.66
CA PRO A 196 -9.07 -21.26 13.99
C PRO A 196 -7.99 -21.24 12.91
N VAL A 197 -7.42 -20.06 12.67
CA VAL A 197 -6.32 -19.85 11.72
C VAL A 197 -5.11 -19.36 12.48
N SER A 198 -3.97 -20.00 12.18
CA SER A 198 -2.67 -19.60 12.69
C SER A 198 -1.95 -18.73 11.68
N ILE A 199 -1.30 -17.68 12.15
CA ILE A 199 -0.56 -16.74 11.29
C ILE A 199 0.84 -16.56 11.89
N ASP A 200 1.86 -16.82 11.09
CA ASP A 200 3.25 -16.66 11.46
C ASP A 200 3.69 -15.22 11.18
N VAL A 201 4.40 -14.63 12.13
CA VAL A 201 4.84 -13.23 12.10
C VAL A 201 6.35 -13.19 12.01
N ALA A 202 6.88 -12.57 10.96
CA ALA A 202 8.31 -12.42 10.72
C ALA A 202 8.73 -10.94 10.76
N THR A 203 9.69 -10.61 11.62
CA THR A 203 10.21 -9.24 11.86
C THR A 203 11.73 -9.13 11.70
N GLU A 204 12.38 -10.15 11.12
CA GLU A 204 13.84 -10.25 11.10
C GLU A 204 14.50 -9.27 10.11
N SER A 205 15.56 -8.62 10.58
CA SER A 205 16.42 -7.72 9.79
C SER A 205 17.85 -8.28 9.79
N VAL A 206 18.32 -8.72 8.62
CA VAL A 206 19.52 -9.58 8.47
C VAL A 206 20.82 -8.94 8.98
N SER A 207 20.98 -7.61 8.88
CA SER A 207 22.22 -6.92 9.26
C SER A 207 22.11 -6.02 10.49
N PHE A 208 20.95 -6.01 11.17
CA PHE A 208 20.74 -5.20 12.38
C PHE A 208 20.92 -6.05 13.63
N ARG A 209 21.72 -5.55 14.57
CA ARG A 209 21.87 -6.20 15.88
C ARG A 209 20.65 -5.84 16.73
N SER A 210 19.88 -6.86 17.09
CA SER A 210 18.65 -6.72 17.85
C SER A 210 18.80 -7.28 19.27
N THR A 211 18.34 -6.53 20.28
CA THR A 211 18.28 -6.94 21.69
C THR A 211 16.88 -6.75 22.23
N MET A 212 16.44 -7.64 23.11
CA MET A 212 15.19 -7.42 23.86
C MET A 212 15.47 -6.42 24.98
N GLU A 213 14.67 -5.38 25.08
CA GLU A 213 14.76 -4.36 26.11
C GLU A 213 13.46 -4.34 26.92
N LYS A 214 13.60 -4.07 28.21
CA LYS A 214 12.46 -3.84 29.11
C LYS A 214 12.72 -2.57 29.89
N MET A 215 11.83 -1.59 29.75
CA MET A 215 11.91 -0.31 30.44
C MET A 215 10.52 0.04 30.95
N GLU A 216 10.39 0.31 32.25
CA GLU A 216 9.12 0.66 32.89
C GLU A 216 7.98 -0.33 32.58
N GLU A 217 8.25 -1.63 32.72
CA GLU A 217 7.33 -2.73 32.43
C GLU A 217 6.91 -2.89 30.96
N LYS A 218 7.38 -2.01 30.06
CA LYS A 218 7.18 -2.13 28.62
C LYS A 218 8.31 -2.93 27.99
N GLU A 219 7.96 -3.95 27.21
CA GLU A 219 8.91 -4.78 26.47
C GLU A 219 8.91 -4.42 24.98
N PHE A 220 10.09 -4.24 24.42
CA PHE A 220 10.29 -3.92 23.01
C PHE A 220 11.63 -4.44 22.51
N VAL A 221 11.77 -4.56 21.19
CA VAL A 221 13.01 -4.99 20.54
C VAL A 221 13.76 -3.75 20.09
N LEU A 222 15.02 -3.61 20.52
CA LEU A 222 15.93 -2.55 20.09
C LEU A 222 16.88 -3.10 19.04
N SER A 223 16.75 -2.61 17.81
CA SER A 223 17.61 -2.92 16.68
C SER A 223 18.55 -1.77 16.38
N SER A 224 19.80 -2.06 16.05
CA SER A 224 20.79 -1.05 15.68
C SER A 224 21.61 -1.49 14.47
N GLY A 225 21.93 -0.54 13.61
CA GLY A 225 22.64 -0.78 12.35
C GLY A 225 23.43 0.43 11.90
N ARG A 226 24.22 0.22 10.84
CA ARG A 226 25.09 1.23 10.24
C ARG A 226 24.79 1.30 8.75
N VAL A 227 24.81 2.49 8.19
CA VAL A 227 24.57 2.75 6.77
C VAL A 227 25.76 3.53 6.23
N LEU A 228 26.45 2.96 5.25
CA LEU A 228 27.56 3.62 4.59
C LEU A 228 27.04 4.59 3.55
N THR A 229 27.47 5.85 3.63
CA THR A 229 27.15 6.87 2.64
C THR A 229 28.12 6.81 1.46
N GLU A 230 27.76 7.45 0.34
CA GLU A 230 28.64 7.57 -0.83
C GLU A 230 29.99 8.23 -0.51
N LYS A 231 30.00 9.13 0.48
CA LYS A 231 31.21 9.82 0.96
C LYS A 231 32.04 9.00 1.94
N LYS A 232 31.67 7.73 2.18
CA LYS A 232 32.27 6.82 3.17
C LYS A 232 32.08 7.23 4.63
N ASP A 233 31.25 8.22 4.89
CA ASP A 233 30.77 8.52 6.24
C ASP A 233 29.73 7.49 6.67
N THR A 234 29.57 7.28 7.97
CA THR A 234 28.63 6.30 8.52
C THR A 234 27.44 6.99 9.18
N VAL A 235 26.23 6.69 8.70
CA VAL A 235 24.98 7.04 9.37
C VAL A 235 24.58 5.90 10.29
N LEU A 236 24.31 6.20 11.55
CA LEU A 236 23.86 5.23 12.54
C LEU A 236 22.33 5.24 12.60
N VAL A 237 21.75 4.05 12.73
CA VAL A 237 20.30 3.87 12.84
C VAL A 237 19.99 3.05 14.07
N ALA A 238 19.08 3.53 14.90
CA ALA A 238 18.52 2.81 16.03
C ALA A 238 17.00 2.77 15.90
N VAL A 239 16.42 1.59 16.07
CA VAL A 239 14.98 1.36 15.97
C VAL A 239 14.51 0.60 17.19
N ALA A 240 13.54 1.12 17.94
CA ALA A 240 12.80 0.34 18.92
C ALA A 240 11.44 0.00 18.35
N THR A 241 11.07 -1.27 18.44
CA THR A 241 9.82 -1.78 17.89
C THR A 241 9.07 -2.55 18.95
N LYS A 242 7.78 -2.25 19.12
CA LYS A 242 6.90 -2.96 20.04
C LYS A 242 6.98 -4.45 19.74
N ARG A 243 7.18 -5.25 20.79
CA ARG A 243 7.24 -6.71 20.62
C ARG A 243 5.89 -7.23 20.12
N LEU A 244 5.94 -8.05 19.06
CA LEU A 244 4.81 -8.85 18.59
C LEU A 244 5.04 -10.32 18.90
N SER A 245 3.94 -11.05 19.08
CA SER A 245 3.96 -12.50 19.10
C SER A 245 4.42 -13.04 17.74
N THR A 246 5.31 -14.02 17.75
CA THR A 246 5.78 -14.69 16.51
C THR A 246 4.68 -15.49 15.81
N LYS A 247 3.59 -15.76 16.53
CA LYS A 247 2.43 -16.51 16.05
C LYS A 247 1.15 -15.89 16.60
N ILE A 248 0.22 -15.58 15.70
CA ILE A 248 -1.11 -15.06 16.02
C ILE A 248 -2.11 -16.20 15.79
N GLN A 249 -2.98 -16.45 16.76
CA GLN A 249 -4.11 -17.37 16.63
C GLN A 249 -5.39 -16.56 16.54
N VAL A 250 -6.13 -16.72 15.44
CA VAL A 250 -7.43 -16.08 15.25
C VAL A 250 -8.50 -17.16 15.28
N SER A 251 -9.41 -17.07 16.24
CA SER A 251 -10.51 -18.03 16.41
C SER A 251 -11.44 -18.06 15.19
N ALA A 252 -12.25 -19.12 15.10
CA ALA A 252 -13.29 -19.23 14.08
C ALA A 252 -14.32 -18.09 14.25
N LYS A 253 -14.81 -17.55 13.14
CA LYS A 253 -15.81 -16.46 13.10
C LYS A 253 -15.45 -15.24 13.96
N SER A 254 -14.16 -14.93 14.10
CA SER A 254 -13.70 -13.82 14.92
C SER A 254 -12.76 -12.89 14.16
N GLU A 255 -12.53 -11.73 14.75
CA GLU A 255 -11.58 -10.75 14.27
C GLU A 255 -10.45 -10.54 15.30
N TYR A 256 -9.28 -10.14 14.82
CA TYR A 256 -8.13 -9.82 15.62
C TYR A 256 -7.53 -8.50 15.12
N SER A 257 -7.14 -7.62 16.04
CA SER A 257 -6.48 -6.37 15.70
C SER A 257 -5.25 -6.18 16.58
N GLU A 258 -4.16 -5.72 15.98
CA GLU A 258 -2.90 -5.47 16.67
C GLU A 258 -2.19 -4.30 16.01
N ASN A 259 -1.47 -3.52 16.81
CA ASN A 259 -0.71 -2.38 16.31
C ASN A 259 0.77 -2.61 16.57
N LEU A 260 1.57 -2.61 15.51
CA LEU A 260 3.01 -2.50 15.57
C LEU A 260 3.39 -1.02 15.56
N VAL A 261 4.17 -0.63 16.57
CA VAL A 261 4.68 0.73 16.70
C VAL A 261 6.19 0.68 16.75
N SER A 262 6.84 1.55 16.01
CA SER A 262 8.29 1.67 15.99
C SER A 262 8.72 3.13 16.13
N VAL A 263 9.82 3.34 16.84
CA VAL A 263 10.54 4.61 16.95
C VAL A 263 11.89 4.46 16.26
N ILE A 264 12.16 5.33 15.28
CA ILE A 264 13.33 5.29 14.40
C ILE A 264 14.14 6.57 14.62
N HIS A 265 15.37 6.46 15.13
CA HIS A 265 16.32 7.57 15.18
C HIS A 265 17.48 7.33 14.24
N THR A 266 17.98 8.40 13.64
CA THR A 266 19.21 8.41 12.83
C THR A 266 20.17 9.48 13.31
N SER A 267 21.47 9.21 13.12
CA SER A 267 22.50 10.24 13.31
C SER A 267 22.73 11.02 12.03
N GLU A 268 23.36 12.18 12.19
CA GLU A 268 24.14 12.78 11.12
C GLU A 268 25.32 11.87 10.73
N PRO A 269 25.93 12.06 9.55
CA PRO A 269 27.11 11.29 9.16
C PRO A 269 28.23 11.47 10.19
N THR A 270 28.66 10.35 10.81
CA THR A 270 29.59 10.35 11.94
C THR A 270 30.91 9.69 11.57
N GLU A 271 32.01 10.30 12.03
CA GLU A 271 33.37 9.77 11.90
C GLU A 271 33.58 8.52 12.76
N ALA A 272 34.48 7.63 12.33
CA ALA A 272 34.72 6.33 12.96
C ALA A 272 35.00 6.40 14.48
N GLY A 273 35.71 7.43 14.95
CA GLY A 273 36.08 7.57 16.36
C GLY A 273 34.93 7.91 17.32
N LYS A 274 33.77 8.37 16.82
CA LYS A 274 32.61 8.79 17.63
C LYS A 274 31.39 7.88 17.48
N LEU A 275 31.52 6.78 16.73
CA LEU A 275 30.38 5.92 16.39
C LEU A 275 29.74 5.31 17.64
N ASP A 276 30.53 4.79 18.58
CA ASP A 276 29.98 4.08 19.74
C ASP A 276 29.29 5.03 20.71
N GLU A 277 29.86 6.22 20.95
CA GLU A 277 29.22 7.25 21.77
C GLU A 277 27.90 7.72 21.14
N THR A 278 27.91 7.96 19.82
CA THR A 278 26.71 8.40 19.09
C THR A 278 25.64 7.32 19.09
N LEU A 279 26.03 6.07 18.87
CA LEU A 279 25.11 4.93 18.92
C LEU A 279 24.50 4.75 20.32
N GLY A 280 25.30 4.94 21.37
CA GLY A 280 24.82 4.93 22.75
C GLY A 280 23.74 5.98 22.99
N LYS A 281 23.99 7.23 22.56
CA LYS A 281 23.01 8.33 22.66
C LYS A 281 21.73 8.03 21.88
N LEU A 282 21.84 7.51 20.67
CA LEU A 282 20.68 7.11 19.86
C LEU A 282 19.86 6.02 20.54
N ARG A 283 20.50 4.97 21.07
CA ARG A 283 19.80 3.87 21.77
C ARG A 283 19.02 4.38 22.97
N GLU A 284 19.61 5.25 23.79
CA GLU A 284 18.93 5.83 24.95
C GLU A 284 17.84 6.85 24.56
N GLY A 285 18.00 7.57 23.45
CA GLY A 285 16.97 8.43 22.88
C GLY A 285 15.74 7.62 22.44
N VAL A 286 15.98 6.60 21.62
CA VAL A 286 14.94 5.70 21.09
C VAL A 286 14.20 4.97 22.21
N LYS A 287 14.90 4.48 23.24
CA LYS A 287 14.26 3.81 24.39
C LYS A 287 13.26 4.73 25.12
N ARG A 288 13.68 5.96 25.42
CA ARG A 288 12.83 6.94 26.11
C ARG A 288 11.60 7.30 25.30
N GLU A 289 11.79 7.64 24.02
CA GLU A 289 10.66 7.96 23.14
C GLU A 289 9.74 6.75 22.92
N MET A 290 10.28 5.53 22.84
CA MET A 290 9.47 4.32 22.72
C MET A 290 8.56 4.11 23.93
N VAL A 291 9.06 4.34 25.15
CA VAL A 291 8.25 4.25 26.36
C VAL A 291 7.11 5.27 26.33
N ASP A 292 7.39 6.51 25.92
CA ASP A 292 6.37 7.55 25.80
C ASP A 292 5.32 7.21 24.74
N VAL A 293 5.75 6.69 23.59
CA VAL A 293 4.86 6.24 22.52
C VAL A 293 4.01 5.03 22.95
N LEU A 294 4.54 4.11 23.75
CA LEU A 294 3.79 2.97 24.30
C LEU A 294 2.82 3.32 25.43
N ARG A 295 2.95 4.52 26.01
CA ARG A 295 1.96 5.09 26.93
C ARG A 295 0.82 5.77 26.20
N ALA A 296 1.08 6.32 25.01
CA ALA A 296 0.07 6.95 24.17
C ALA A 296 -0.92 5.93 23.60
N ASN A 297 -2.17 6.36 23.37
CA ASN A 297 -3.15 5.55 22.66
C ASN A 297 -2.87 5.61 21.14
N VAL A 298 -2.83 4.46 20.47
CA VAL A 298 -2.61 4.39 19.02
C VAL A 298 -3.71 5.12 18.24
N ASP A 299 -4.94 5.11 18.72
CA ASP A 299 -6.02 5.84 18.05
C ASP A 299 -5.84 7.37 18.16
N GLU A 300 -5.29 7.86 19.27
CA GLU A 300 -4.90 9.27 19.42
C GLU A 300 -3.76 9.63 18.48
N LEU A 301 -2.72 8.78 18.38
CA LEU A 301 -1.63 8.97 17.40
C LEU A 301 -2.19 9.03 15.97
N MET A 302 -3.14 8.15 15.64
CA MET A 302 -3.77 8.16 14.31
C MET A 302 -4.61 9.41 14.07
N GLN A 303 -5.26 9.96 15.09
CA GLN A 303 -5.99 11.22 14.98
C GLN A 303 -5.03 12.41 14.79
N GLU A 304 -3.95 12.50 15.58
CA GLU A 304 -2.90 13.51 15.44
C GLU A 304 -2.31 13.51 14.02
N HIS A 305 -1.99 12.32 13.49
CA HIS A 305 -1.48 12.15 12.14
C HIS A 305 -2.47 12.64 11.07
N GLN A 306 -3.74 12.23 11.17
CA GLN A 306 -4.77 12.61 10.20
C GLN A 306 -5.03 14.10 10.21
N GLN A 307 -5.09 14.72 11.40
CA GLN A 307 -5.27 16.16 11.53
C GLN A 307 -4.13 16.91 10.83
N ALA A 308 -2.89 16.49 11.05
CA ALA A 308 -1.73 17.13 10.42
C ALA A 308 -1.74 16.99 8.87
N TRP A 309 -2.32 15.92 8.32
CA TRP A 309 -2.54 15.80 6.88
C TRP A 309 -3.66 16.69 6.37
N VAL A 310 -4.77 16.77 7.10
CA VAL A 310 -5.87 17.68 6.76
C VAL A 310 -5.38 19.13 6.69
N ASP A 311 -4.59 19.56 7.67
CA ASP A 311 -4.04 20.93 7.73
C ASP A 311 -3.13 21.24 6.52
N LEU A 312 -2.38 20.25 6.01
CA LEU A 312 -1.65 20.42 4.76
C LEU A 312 -2.56 20.57 3.55
N PHE A 313 -3.56 19.70 3.42
CA PHE A 313 -4.44 19.74 2.24
C PHE A 313 -5.23 21.05 2.19
N ILE A 314 -5.59 21.62 3.35
CA ILE A 314 -6.24 22.93 3.44
C ILE A 314 -5.28 24.07 3.07
N SER A 315 -3.98 23.95 3.39
CA SER A 315 -2.97 24.95 3.01
C SER A 315 -2.48 24.84 1.56
N GLY A 316 -2.91 23.80 0.82
CA GLY A 316 -2.60 23.61 -0.59
C GLY A 316 -3.25 24.65 -1.49
N LYS A 317 -2.45 25.35 -2.31
CA LYS A 317 -2.95 26.19 -3.40
C LYS A 317 -3.67 25.30 -4.41
N PHE A 318 -4.99 25.44 -4.54
CA PHE A 318 -5.74 24.85 -5.64
C PHE A 318 -5.22 25.43 -6.96
N ILE A 319 -4.56 24.60 -7.78
CA ILE A 319 -4.30 24.95 -9.18
C ILE A 319 -5.62 24.77 -9.91
N VAL A 320 -6.43 25.83 -9.94
CA VAL A 320 -7.60 25.89 -10.81
C VAL A 320 -7.06 26.08 -12.22
N HIS A 321 -7.04 25.02 -13.02
CA HIS A 321 -6.95 25.17 -14.47
C HIS A 321 -8.26 25.81 -14.94
N SER A 322 -8.26 27.14 -15.02
CA SER A 322 -9.24 27.87 -15.81
C SER A 322 -8.95 27.55 -17.28
N LEU A 323 -9.66 26.57 -17.83
CA LEU A 323 -9.76 26.39 -19.27
C LEU A 323 -10.71 27.48 -19.80
N THR A 324 -10.12 28.58 -20.27
CA THR A 324 -10.71 29.44 -21.31
C THR A 324 -10.14 29.07 -22.66
#